data_AF-A0A0E3SIK2-F1
#
_entry.id   AF-A0A0E3SIK2-F1
#
_cell.length_a   1.000
_cell.length_b   1.000
_cell.length_c   1.000
_cell.angle_alpha   90.00
_cell.angle_beta   90.00
_cell.angle_gamma   90.00
#
_symmetry.space_group_name_H-M   'P 1'
#
loop_
_entity.id
_entity.type
_entity.pdbx_description
1 polymer ?
#
loop_
_entity_poly.entity_id
_entity_poly.type
_entity_poly.pdbx_seq_one_letter_code
_entity_poly.pdbx_strand_id
1 'polypeptide(L)'
;MNIFEKFIKDSIGVSSVLGEILITGIVVIAFGSLFVIITSVDKPADHTRLSVEEWIDAPSDIISLRHAGGESIDTEDLKINVQINGTSYVYSSSNISENLGKSFWEMADVIQINTSQEWGTGIVNEENMDVKLINTNSKEVLPKYRIGFLPESSKGSFEDSVDFDIIDNTVVPQEDFISSFTVLGAAIQSGGYDLKVTTRFRVGGDTLDPWHYSLPVTGNVNDGKVHILNLSTAYSAGTPVTINGKSWIWTKDSKKLSTKDSDWKSYMEVSSSSYSSNLIVLRNGDAAPTIPGLDEQPDVAEYIDDYVEDGKILLDENEAIFLFELGTTDLHSSAADFQDLVVLMSIDPAPAN
;
A
#
# COMPACT_ATOMS: atom_id res chain seq x y z
N MET A 1 40.83 -22.05 -65.46
CA MET A 1 39.69 -21.24 -64.97
C MET A 1 39.22 -21.87 -63.68
N ASN A 2 39.38 -21.19 -62.55
CA ASN A 2 38.54 -21.42 -61.38
C ASN A 2 38.12 -20.06 -60.85
N ILE A 3 36.94 -19.61 -61.28
CA ILE A 3 36.35 -18.30 -60.97
C ILE A 3 36.15 -18.16 -59.43
N PHE A 4 36.15 -19.26 -58.69
CA PHE A 4 36.07 -19.31 -57.24
C PHE A 4 37.33 -18.83 -56.50
N GLU A 5 38.53 -18.95 -57.05
CA GLU A 5 39.75 -18.48 -56.36
C GLU A 5 39.92 -16.96 -56.41
N LYS A 6 39.25 -16.27 -57.33
CA LYS A 6 39.30 -14.80 -57.43
C LYS A 6 38.32 -14.11 -56.47
N PHE A 7 37.30 -14.80 -55.98
CA PHE A 7 36.28 -14.23 -55.07
C PHE A 7 36.66 -14.28 -53.58
N ILE A 8 37.69 -15.04 -53.20
CA ILE A 8 38.11 -15.17 -51.79
C ILE A 8 39.12 -14.07 -51.38
N LYS A 9 39.58 -13.23 -52.33
CA LYS A 9 40.65 -12.25 -52.07
C LYS A 9 40.27 -10.77 -52.19
N ASP A 10 38.98 -10.43 -52.17
CA ASP A 10 38.50 -9.05 -52.05
C ASP A 10 37.46 -8.93 -50.92
N SER A 11 37.89 -9.08 -49.67
CA SER A 11 37.14 -8.55 -48.53
C SER A 11 37.33 -7.03 -48.51
N ILE A 12 36.59 -6.31 -49.36
CA ILE A 12 36.45 -4.86 -49.23
C ILE A 12 35.60 -4.65 -47.99
N GLY A 13 36.25 -4.56 -46.83
CA GLY A 13 35.63 -4.08 -45.61
C GLY A 13 35.02 -2.71 -45.87
N VAL A 14 33.77 -2.53 -45.45
CA VAL A 14 33.10 -1.23 -45.48
C VAL A 14 34.05 -0.22 -44.82
N SER A 15 34.29 0.93 -45.47
CA SER A 15 35.13 2.00 -44.91
C SER A 15 34.71 2.26 -43.46
N SER A 16 35.67 2.33 -42.53
CA SER A 16 35.39 2.50 -41.09
C SER A 16 34.44 3.66 -40.83
N VAL A 17 34.57 4.73 -41.62
CA VAL A 17 33.71 5.93 -41.58
C VAL A 17 32.27 5.61 -41.98
N LEU A 18 32.07 4.80 -43.02
CA LEU A 18 30.73 4.37 -43.45
C LEU A 18 30.09 3.41 -42.44
N GLY A 19 30.88 2.53 -41.82
CA GLY A 19 30.41 1.64 -40.75
C GLY A 19 29.98 2.41 -39.50
N GLU A 20 30.76 3.43 -39.10
CA GLU A 20 30.45 4.28 -37.96
C GLU A 20 29.15 5.07 -38.18
N ILE A 21 29.00 5.76 -39.32
CA ILE A 21 27.79 6.51 -39.65
C ILE A 21 26.55 5.60 -39.65
N LEU A 22 26.67 4.38 -40.18
CA LEU A 22 25.56 3.44 -40.23
C LEU A 22 25.15 2.96 -38.84
N ILE A 23 26.12 2.65 -37.98
CA ILE A 23 25.86 2.22 -36.60
C ILE A 23 25.25 3.35 -35.78
N THR A 24 25.78 4.57 -35.87
CA THR A 24 25.20 5.74 -35.18
C THR A 24 23.76 5.99 -35.63
N GLY A 25 23.47 5.86 -36.94
CA GLY A 25 22.11 5.99 -37.46
C GLY A 25 21.14 4.95 -36.89
N ILE A 26 21.55 3.67 -36.84
CA ILE A 26 20.73 2.59 -36.27
C ILE A 26 20.48 2.82 -34.78
N VAL A 27 21.50 3.22 -34.03
CA VAL A 27 21.41 3.50 -32.59
C VAL A 27 20.41 4.63 -32.34
N VAL A 28 20.49 5.74 -33.08
CA VAL A 28 19.57 6.88 -32.90
C VAL A 28 18.12 6.49 -33.19
N ILE A 29 17.88 5.70 -34.25
CA ILE A 29 16.53 5.22 -34.58
C ILE A 29 16.01 4.25 -33.50
N ALA A 30 16.85 3.33 -33.03
CA ALA A 30 16.47 2.37 -32.00
C ALA A 30 16.12 3.06 -30.68
N PHE A 31 16.96 3.99 -30.20
CA PHE A 31 16.68 4.75 -28.98
C PHE A 31 15.48 5.70 -29.15
N GLY A 32 15.32 6.32 -30.32
CA GLY A 32 14.16 7.15 -30.62
C GLY A 32 12.84 6.36 -30.60
N SER A 33 12.84 5.13 -31.14
CA SER A 33 11.66 4.26 -31.11
C SER A 33 11.32 3.78 -29.71
N LEU A 34 12.32 3.50 -28.87
CA LEU A 34 12.09 3.17 -27.46
C LEU A 34 11.48 4.34 -26.69
N PHE A 35 11.97 5.56 -26.93
CA PHE A 35 11.46 6.76 -26.28
C PHE A 35 9.97 6.99 -26.57
N VAL A 36 9.55 6.86 -27.84
CA VAL A 36 8.15 6.99 -28.24
C VAL A 36 7.26 5.93 -27.58
N ILE A 37 7.74 4.69 -27.47
CA ILE A 37 7.02 3.61 -26.79
C ILE A 37 6.86 3.93 -25.30
N ILE A 38 7.93 4.34 -24.62
CA ILE A 38 7.91 4.71 -23.20
C ILE A 38 6.91 5.85 -22.96
N THR A 39 6.92 6.90 -23.78
CA THR A 39 5.99 8.03 -23.63
C THR A 39 4.56 7.74 -24.09
N SER A 40 4.33 6.66 -24.84
CA SER A 40 3.00 6.28 -25.32
C SER A 40 2.26 5.35 -24.36
N VAL A 41 2.94 4.81 -23.34
CA VAL A 41 2.31 3.99 -22.31
C VAL A 41 1.50 4.83 -21.32
N ASP A 42 1.80 6.14 -21.22
CA ASP A 42 1.01 7.11 -20.44
C ASP A 42 -0.28 7.48 -21.18
N LYS A 43 -1.21 6.53 -21.31
CA LYS A 43 -2.62 6.90 -21.48
C LYS A 43 -3.12 7.38 -20.12
N PRO A 44 -3.83 8.53 -20.04
CA PRO A 44 -4.51 8.88 -18.80
C PRO A 44 -5.42 7.71 -18.42
N ALA A 45 -5.35 7.27 -17.16
CA ALA A 45 -6.29 6.31 -16.63
C ALA A 45 -7.70 6.87 -16.84
N ASP A 46 -8.54 6.16 -17.59
CA ASP A 46 -9.93 6.54 -17.75
C ASP A 46 -10.63 6.12 -16.46
N HIS A 47 -10.70 7.04 -15.49
CA HIS A 47 -11.26 6.77 -14.18
C HIS A 47 -12.76 6.54 -14.29
N THR A 48 -13.27 5.54 -13.57
CA THR A 48 -14.69 5.24 -13.48
C THR A 48 -15.42 6.48 -12.96
N ARG A 49 -16.31 7.08 -13.77
CA ARG A 49 -16.97 8.34 -13.39
C ARG A 49 -18.22 7.99 -12.58
N LEU A 50 -18.03 7.77 -11.27
CA LEU A 50 -19.10 7.40 -10.35
C LEU A 50 -19.18 8.37 -9.18
N SER A 51 -20.40 8.65 -8.72
CA SER A 51 -20.67 9.30 -7.45
C SER A 51 -21.39 8.31 -6.54
N VAL A 52 -20.81 8.04 -5.37
CA VAL A 52 -21.42 7.18 -4.36
C VAL A 52 -21.71 7.99 -3.11
N GLU A 53 -22.83 7.72 -2.45
CA GLU A 53 -23.10 8.20 -1.11
C GLU A 53 -23.06 7.03 -0.13
N GLU A 54 -22.36 7.20 0.98
CA GLU A 54 -22.29 6.23 2.06
C GLU A 54 -22.98 6.79 3.30
N TRP A 55 -23.73 5.97 4.03
CA TRP A 55 -24.11 6.30 5.41
C TRP A 55 -24.13 5.04 6.27
N ILE A 56 -23.84 5.23 7.54
CA ILE A 56 -23.76 4.16 8.53
C ILE A 56 -24.81 4.42 9.61
N ASP A 57 -25.63 3.43 9.90
CA ASP A 57 -26.54 3.40 11.03
C ASP A 57 -25.99 2.41 12.06
N ALA A 58 -25.08 2.90 12.90
CA ALA A 58 -24.40 2.09 13.92
C ALA A 58 -25.38 1.36 14.86
N PRO A 59 -26.45 2.00 15.40
CA PRO A 59 -27.46 1.30 16.21
C PRO A 59 -28.15 0.12 15.52
N SER A 60 -28.25 0.16 14.19
CA SER A 60 -28.89 -0.89 13.39
C SER A 60 -27.90 -1.86 12.74
N ASP A 61 -26.59 -1.65 12.92
CA ASP A 61 -25.50 -2.37 12.24
C ASP A 61 -25.59 -2.30 10.69
N ILE A 62 -26.09 -1.21 10.13
CA ILE A 62 -26.32 -1.08 8.68
C ILE A 62 -25.31 -0.12 8.05
N ILE A 63 -24.61 -0.59 7.01
CA ILE A 63 -23.88 0.24 6.06
C ILE A 63 -24.74 0.36 4.82
N SER A 64 -24.90 1.57 4.29
CA SER A 64 -25.63 1.80 3.04
C SER A 64 -24.76 2.55 2.05
N LEU A 65 -24.69 2.05 0.82
CA LEU A 65 -24.01 2.68 -0.32
C LEU A 65 -25.03 2.94 -1.42
N ARG A 66 -25.24 4.20 -1.78
CA ARG A 66 -26.15 4.61 -2.86
C ARG A 66 -25.38 5.10 -4.07
N HIS A 67 -25.75 4.60 -5.25
CA HIS A 67 -25.32 5.18 -6.51
C HIS A 67 -26.00 6.55 -6.68
N ALA A 68 -25.22 7.62 -6.58
CA ALA A 68 -25.71 9.01 -6.62
C ALA A 68 -25.50 9.67 -7.99
N GLY A 69 -24.83 9.00 -8.93
CA GLY A 69 -24.72 9.41 -10.32
C GLY A 69 -23.47 8.91 -11.02
N GLY A 70 -23.39 9.16 -12.32
CA GLY A 70 -22.30 8.67 -13.16
C GLY A 70 -22.62 7.38 -13.88
N GLU A 71 -21.60 6.58 -14.14
CA GLU A 71 -21.66 5.33 -14.92
C GLU A 71 -22.26 4.19 -14.11
N SER A 72 -23.06 3.34 -14.76
CA SER A 72 -23.52 2.08 -14.16
C SER A 72 -22.39 1.07 -14.16
N ILE A 73 -22.30 0.25 -13.11
CA ILE A 73 -21.23 -0.75 -12.96
C ILE A 73 -21.86 -2.14 -12.88
N ASP A 74 -21.25 -3.13 -13.53
CA ASP A 74 -21.67 -4.52 -13.40
C ASP A 74 -21.35 -5.01 -11.98
N THR A 75 -22.30 -5.67 -11.34
CA THR A 75 -22.11 -6.22 -10.00
C THR A 75 -21.02 -7.30 -9.96
N GLU A 76 -20.74 -7.96 -11.10
CA GLU A 76 -19.63 -8.91 -11.20
C GLU A 76 -18.27 -8.23 -11.02
N ASP A 77 -18.19 -6.95 -11.38
CA ASP A 77 -17.01 -6.10 -11.29
C ASP A 77 -16.94 -5.34 -9.94
N LEU A 78 -17.82 -5.64 -8.97
CA LEU A 78 -17.86 -4.94 -7.69
C LEU A 78 -17.44 -5.83 -6.51
N LYS A 79 -16.68 -5.23 -5.61
CA LYS A 79 -16.31 -5.79 -4.29
C LYS A 79 -16.39 -4.70 -3.24
N ILE A 80 -16.82 -5.02 -2.03
CA ILE A 80 -16.77 -4.07 -0.90
C ILE A 80 -15.97 -4.69 0.23
N ASN A 81 -14.87 -4.05 0.61
CA ASN A 81 -14.09 -4.41 1.79
C ASN A 81 -14.52 -3.51 2.95
N VAL A 82 -14.81 -4.08 4.11
CA VAL A 82 -15.24 -3.33 5.29
C VAL A 82 -14.32 -3.68 6.46
N GLN A 83 -13.67 -2.68 7.03
CA GLN A 83 -12.89 -2.82 8.24
C GLN A 83 -13.74 -2.41 9.46
N ILE A 84 -13.99 -3.35 10.36
CA ILE A 84 -14.78 -3.14 11.58
C ILE A 84 -13.93 -3.54 12.78
N ASN A 85 -13.66 -2.58 13.67
CA ASN A 85 -12.87 -2.80 14.88
C ASN A 85 -11.49 -3.44 14.62
N GLY A 86 -10.87 -3.12 13.48
CA GLY A 86 -9.56 -3.64 13.08
C GLY A 86 -9.58 -5.01 12.38
N THR A 87 -10.76 -5.59 12.13
CA THR A 87 -10.92 -6.82 11.33
C THR A 87 -11.50 -6.46 9.96
N SER A 88 -10.87 -6.94 8.88
CA SER A 88 -11.38 -6.79 7.51
C SER A 88 -12.41 -7.87 7.18
N TYR A 89 -13.44 -7.47 6.44
CA TYR A 89 -14.48 -8.34 5.92
C TYR A 89 -14.72 -8.02 4.43
N VAL A 90 -15.02 -9.05 3.64
CA VAL A 90 -15.29 -8.90 2.21
C VAL A 90 -16.76 -9.18 1.93
N TYR A 91 -17.43 -8.23 1.26
CA TYR A 91 -18.76 -8.39 0.67
C TYR A 91 -18.60 -8.61 -0.84
N SER A 92 -18.84 -9.84 -1.27
CA SER A 92 -18.51 -10.29 -2.64
C SER A 92 -19.48 -9.75 -3.70
N SER A 93 -19.08 -9.80 -4.97
CA SER A 93 -19.94 -9.52 -6.13
C SER A 93 -21.26 -10.29 -6.09
N SER A 94 -21.22 -11.56 -5.68
CA SER A 94 -22.42 -12.39 -5.55
C SER A 94 -23.39 -11.83 -4.50
N ASN A 95 -22.88 -11.39 -3.34
CA ASN A 95 -23.71 -10.77 -2.30
C ASN A 95 -24.28 -9.44 -2.77
N ILE A 96 -23.50 -8.63 -3.49
CA ILE A 96 -23.96 -7.35 -4.07
C ILE A 96 -25.11 -7.60 -5.06
N SER A 97 -24.95 -8.55 -5.98
CA SER A 97 -25.98 -8.90 -6.96
C SER A 97 -27.27 -9.41 -6.30
N GLU A 98 -27.15 -10.18 -5.21
CA GLU A 98 -28.29 -10.67 -4.42
C GLU A 98 -28.97 -9.52 -3.66
N ASN A 99 -28.19 -8.62 -3.07
CA ASN A 99 -28.67 -7.44 -2.35
C ASN A 99 -29.52 -6.53 -3.25
N LEU A 100 -29.02 -6.26 -4.46
CA LEU A 100 -29.69 -5.42 -5.46
C LEU A 100 -30.81 -6.16 -6.20
N GLY A 101 -30.76 -7.49 -6.24
CA GLY A 101 -31.65 -8.32 -7.06
C GLY A 101 -31.43 -8.16 -8.57
N LYS A 102 -30.25 -7.67 -8.98
CA LYS A 102 -29.89 -7.39 -10.38
C LYS A 102 -28.37 -7.40 -10.58
N SER A 103 -27.95 -7.45 -11.85
CA SER A 103 -26.54 -7.53 -12.26
C SER A 103 -25.86 -6.17 -12.46
N PHE A 104 -26.55 -5.06 -12.29
CA PHE A 104 -25.96 -3.72 -12.45
C PHE A 104 -26.30 -2.85 -11.26
N TRP A 105 -25.35 -2.04 -10.84
CA TRP A 105 -25.56 -0.96 -9.88
C TRP A 105 -25.63 0.37 -10.63
N GLU A 106 -26.78 1.03 -10.54
CA GLU A 106 -27.13 2.22 -11.30
C GLU A 106 -27.81 3.26 -10.41
N MET A 107 -28.00 4.46 -10.95
CA MET A 107 -28.54 5.63 -10.23
C MET A 107 -29.71 5.28 -9.29
N ALA A 108 -29.58 5.74 -8.04
CA ALA A 108 -30.52 5.58 -6.93
C ALA A 108 -30.63 4.17 -6.33
N ASP A 109 -29.92 3.18 -6.85
CA ASP A 109 -29.80 1.90 -6.17
C ASP A 109 -29.02 2.02 -4.86
N VAL A 110 -29.43 1.22 -3.88
CA VAL A 110 -28.79 1.18 -2.57
C VAL A 110 -28.39 -0.24 -2.23
N ILE A 111 -27.10 -0.45 -1.98
CA ILE A 111 -26.59 -1.66 -1.35
C ILE A 111 -26.69 -1.45 0.16
N GLN A 112 -27.40 -2.33 0.86
CA GLN A 112 -27.52 -2.28 2.32
C GLN A 112 -26.92 -3.51 2.97
N ILE A 113 -25.83 -3.33 3.71
CA ILE A 113 -25.10 -4.41 4.38
C ILE A 113 -25.44 -4.36 5.86
N ASN A 114 -26.05 -5.43 6.38
CA ASN A 114 -26.24 -5.59 7.82
C ASN A 114 -25.04 -6.38 8.38
N THR A 115 -24.13 -5.70 9.07
CA THR A 115 -22.84 -6.29 9.48
C THR A 115 -23.00 -7.38 10.53
N SER A 116 -24.01 -7.28 11.40
CA SER A 116 -24.28 -8.29 12.41
C SER A 116 -24.94 -9.55 11.83
N GLN A 117 -25.71 -9.41 10.76
CA GLN A 117 -26.25 -10.53 10.01
C GLN A 117 -25.21 -11.21 9.11
N GLU A 118 -24.44 -10.44 8.36
CA GLU A 118 -23.45 -10.97 7.40
C GLU A 118 -22.23 -11.57 8.10
N TRP A 119 -21.73 -10.90 9.16
CA TRP A 119 -20.45 -11.25 9.77
C TRP A 119 -20.51 -11.46 11.29
N GLY A 120 -21.69 -11.33 11.91
CA GLY A 120 -21.83 -11.48 13.36
C GLY A 120 -21.15 -10.38 14.17
N THR A 121 -20.84 -9.24 13.55
CA THR A 121 -20.12 -8.12 14.17
C THR A 121 -20.96 -6.85 14.19
N GLY A 122 -20.99 -6.18 15.36
CA GLY A 122 -21.72 -4.94 15.55
C GLY A 122 -20.84 -3.71 15.35
N ILE A 123 -21.48 -2.59 15.02
CA ILE A 123 -20.81 -1.31 14.82
C ILE A 123 -20.76 -0.55 16.14
N VAL A 124 -19.55 -0.42 16.71
CA VAL A 124 -19.35 0.26 18.00
C VAL A 124 -19.10 1.76 17.81
N ASN A 125 -18.34 2.13 16.78
CA ASN A 125 -18.05 3.51 16.42
C ASN A 125 -17.91 3.63 14.89
N GLU A 126 -18.71 4.51 14.27
CA GLU A 126 -18.67 4.77 12.83
C GLU A 126 -17.36 5.42 12.37
N GLU A 127 -16.69 6.18 13.24
CA GLU A 127 -15.43 6.86 12.91
C GLU A 127 -14.26 5.88 12.73
N ASN A 128 -14.37 4.67 13.28
CA ASN A 128 -13.34 3.62 13.17
C ASN A 128 -13.67 2.60 12.08
N MET A 129 -14.64 2.90 11.22
CA MET A 129 -15.01 2.05 10.10
C MET A 129 -14.49 2.61 8.79
N ASP A 130 -13.79 1.75 8.07
CA ASP A 130 -13.45 1.98 6.67
C ASP A 130 -14.21 1.01 5.77
N VAL A 131 -14.65 1.49 4.61
CA VAL A 131 -15.50 0.76 3.67
C VAL A 131 -14.96 1.01 2.26
N LYS A 132 -14.14 0.15 1.71
CA LYS A 132 -13.60 0.34 0.35
C LYS A 132 -14.54 -0.30 -0.66
N LEU A 133 -15.16 0.52 -1.50
CA LEU A 133 -15.91 0.06 -2.65
C LEU A 133 -14.94 -0.07 -3.82
N ILE A 134 -14.87 -1.22 -4.46
CA ILE A 134 -13.82 -1.55 -5.42
C ILE A 134 -14.47 -1.95 -6.74
N ASN A 135 -14.02 -1.34 -7.84
CA ASN A 135 -14.29 -1.81 -9.20
C ASN A 135 -13.15 -2.72 -9.65
N THR A 136 -13.37 -4.03 -9.64
CA THR A 136 -12.36 -5.06 -9.89
C THR A 136 -11.89 -5.11 -11.35
N ASN A 137 -12.71 -4.62 -12.29
CA ASN A 137 -12.37 -4.56 -13.72
C ASN A 137 -11.42 -3.38 -14.01
N SER A 138 -11.74 -2.19 -13.49
CA SER A 138 -10.86 -1.01 -13.60
C SER A 138 -9.69 -1.01 -12.60
N LYS A 139 -9.79 -1.80 -11.52
CA LYS A 139 -8.85 -1.87 -10.39
C LYS A 139 -8.75 -0.57 -9.60
N GLU A 140 -9.90 0.09 -9.45
CA GLU A 140 -10.02 1.37 -8.75
C GLU A 140 -10.82 1.19 -7.47
N VAL A 141 -10.36 1.82 -6.38
CA VAL A 141 -11.24 2.09 -5.24
C VAL A 141 -12.14 3.26 -5.63
N LEU A 142 -13.44 2.99 -5.66
CA LEU A 142 -14.42 3.93 -6.12
C LEU A 142 -14.70 5.01 -5.06
N PRO A 143 -14.69 6.28 -5.47
CA PRO A 143 -14.97 7.39 -4.58
C PRO A 143 -16.38 7.33 -3.95
N LYS A 144 -16.48 7.53 -2.62
CA LYS A 144 -17.74 7.51 -1.84
C LYS A 144 -17.91 8.64 -0.81
N TYR A 145 -18.95 9.44 -0.93
CA TYR A 145 -19.19 10.55 -0.01
C TYR A 145 -19.92 10.06 1.25
N ARG A 146 -19.25 10.04 2.41
CA ARG A 146 -19.87 9.67 3.68
C ARG A 146 -20.79 10.80 4.18
N ILE A 147 -22.08 10.48 4.24
CA ILE A 147 -23.13 11.27 4.85
C ILE A 147 -23.24 10.84 6.32
N GLY A 148 -22.61 11.63 7.19
CA GLY A 148 -22.86 11.56 8.63
C GLY A 148 -24.16 12.28 8.99
N PHE A 149 -24.86 11.81 10.03
CA PHE A 149 -25.99 12.54 10.64
C PHE A 149 -25.52 13.57 11.68
N LEU A 150 -24.43 14.29 11.39
CA LEU A 150 -23.83 15.35 12.21
C LEU A 150 -23.86 16.71 11.46
N PRO A 151 -23.92 17.86 12.18
CA PRO A 151 -24.33 19.14 11.59
C PRO A 151 -23.34 19.69 10.56
N GLU A 152 -23.80 19.78 9.31
CA GLU A 152 -23.49 20.67 8.16
C GLU A 152 -22.07 21.23 7.89
N SER A 153 -21.02 20.91 8.65
CA SER A 153 -19.71 21.58 8.52
C SER A 153 -18.60 20.77 7.83
N SER A 154 -18.86 19.54 7.37
CA SER A 154 -17.82 18.69 6.76
C SER A 154 -18.28 18.00 5.47
N LYS A 155 -18.69 18.79 4.48
CA LYS A 155 -18.87 18.28 3.11
C LYS A 155 -17.57 18.42 2.31
N GLY A 156 -16.70 17.41 2.36
CA GLY A 156 -15.54 17.26 1.48
C GLY A 156 -15.88 16.39 0.27
N SER A 157 -15.70 16.92 -0.94
CA SER A 157 -15.93 16.24 -2.22
C SER A 157 -14.70 15.40 -2.61
N PHE A 158 -14.86 14.45 -3.54
CA PHE A 158 -13.78 13.61 -4.10
C PHE A 158 -12.72 14.34 -4.93
N GLU A 159 -12.63 15.66 -4.79
CA GLU A 159 -11.46 16.44 -5.21
C GLU A 159 -10.46 16.62 -4.04
N ASP A 160 -10.72 16.03 -2.86
CA ASP A 160 -9.97 16.29 -1.63
C ASP A 160 -8.98 15.16 -1.22
N SER A 161 -8.60 14.23 -2.10
CA SER A 161 -7.51 13.28 -1.78
C SER A 161 -6.17 14.01 -1.81
N VAL A 162 -5.37 13.86 -0.76
CA VAL A 162 -4.04 14.50 -0.71
C VAL A 162 -3.05 13.69 -1.55
N ASP A 163 -2.62 14.27 -2.66
CA ASP A 163 -1.53 13.71 -3.46
C ASP A 163 -0.20 13.74 -2.68
N PHE A 164 0.71 12.81 -2.99
CA PHE A 164 2.02 12.73 -2.36
C PHE A 164 3.11 12.17 -3.27
N ASP A 165 4.33 12.68 -3.08
CA ASP A 165 5.52 12.12 -3.70
C ASP A 165 6.17 11.07 -2.78
N ILE A 166 6.85 10.09 -3.39
CA ILE A 166 7.82 9.24 -2.68
C ILE A 166 9.20 9.62 -3.18
N ILE A 167 10.01 10.26 -2.31
CA ILE A 167 11.37 10.68 -2.62
C ILE A 167 12.30 9.91 -1.69
N ASP A 168 13.16 9.04 -2.25
CA ASP A 168 14.13 8.27 -1.46
C ASP A 168 13.49 7.53 -0.27
N ASN A 169 12.36 6.83 -0.53
CA ASN A 169 11.50 6.17 0.46
C ASN A 169 10.76 7.08 1.47
N THR A 170 10.92 8.40 1.41
CA THR A 170 10.14 9.37 2.21
C THR A 170 8.85 9.73 1.50
N VAL A 171 7.73 9.73 2.21
CA VAL A 171 6.44 10.23 1.70
C VAL A 171 6.36 11.74 1.95
N VAL A 172 6.03 12.52 0.92
CA VAL A 172 5.93 13.97 0.96
C VAL A 172 4.57 14.40 0.41
N PRO A 173 3.57 14.67 1.28
CA PRO A 173 2.26 15.16 0.87
C PRO A 173 2.34 16.52 0.17
N GLN A 174 1.53 16.74 -0.85
CA GLN A 174 1.51 17.99 -1.65
C GLN A 174 0.53 19.04 -1.12
N GLU A 175 -0.30 18.67 -0.15
CA GLU A 175 -1.32 19.52 0.46
C GLU A 175 -1.24 19.47 1.99
N ASP A 176 -1.92 20.40 2.65
CA ASP A 176 -2.04 20.37 4.11
C ASP A 176 -2.82 19.12 4.52
N PHE A 177 -2.28 18.37 5.48
CA PHE A 177 -2.73 17.00 5.74
C PHE A 177 -2.78 16.65 7.21
N ILE A 178 -3.53 15.59 7.51
CA ILE A 178 -3.45 14.78 8.71
C ILE A 178 -3.15 13.34 8.29
N SER A 179 -2.53 12.53 9.14
CA SER A 179 -2.19 11.15 8.77
C SER A 179 -2.58 10.15 9.84
N SER A 180 -2.75 8.91 9.42
CA SER A 180 -2.85 7.74 10.29
C SER A 180 -1.81 6.70 9.88
N PHE A 181 -1.46 5.84 10.83
CA PHE A 181 -0.53 4.74 10.62
C PHE A 181 -1.10 3.47 11.21
N THR A 182 -1.13 2.42 10.42
CA THR A 182 -1.57 1.08 10.82
C THR A 182 -0.41 0.11 10.62
N VAL A 183 0.16 -0.40 11.70
CA VAL A 183 1.05 -1.56 11.64
C VAL A 183 0.19 -2.77 11.34
N LEU A 184 0.22 -3.23 10.08
CA LEU A 184 -0.51 -4.41 9.61
C LEU A 184 0.06 -5.67 10.25
N GLY A 185 1.37 -5.67 10.51
CA GLY A 185 2.04 -6.72 11.25
C GLY A 185 3.55 -6.62 11.17
N ALA A 186 4.20 -7.62 11.75
CA ALA A 186 5.63 -7.85 11.68
C ALA A 186 5.86 -9.35 11.87
N ALA A 187 6.79 -9.93 11.13
CA ALA A 187 7.28 -11.29 11.37
C ALA A 187 8.78 -11.32 11.12
N ILE A 188 9.54 -11.52 12.21
CA ILE A 188 10.98 -11.76 12.17
C ILE A 188 11.36 -12.75 13.25
N GLN A 189 12.10 -13.81 12.87
CA GLN A 189 12.56 -14.84 13.79
C GLN A 189 14.06 -15.10 13.67
N SER A 190 14.68 -15.52 14.78
CA SER A 190 16.06 -16.02 14.77
C SER A 190 16.25 -17.02 15.89
N GLY A 191 16.92 -18.14 15.62
CA GLY A 191 17.23 -19.14 16.65
C GLY A 191 16.00 -19.76 17.32
N GLY A 192 14.87 -19.84 16.61
CA GLY A 192 13.62 -20.42 17.09
C GLY A 192 12.80 -19.53 18.01
N TYR A 193 12.96 -18.21 17.93
CA TYR A 193 12.14 -17.24 18.65
C TYR A 193 11.90 -15.96 17.83
N ASP A 194 10.80 -15.28 18.14
CA ASP A 194 10.47 -13.97 17.56
C ASP A 194 11.42 -12.89 18.06
N LEU A 195 12.12 -12.24 17.13
CA LEU A 195 12.80 -11.00 17.43
C LEU A 195 11.75 -9.95 17.80
N LYS A 196 12.13 -9.04 18.70
CA LYS A 196 11.25 -7.91 19.00
C LYS A 196 11.39 -6.86 17.92
N VAL A 197 10.28 -6.25 17.56
CA VAL A 197 10.22 -5.17 16.58
C VAL A 197 9.58 -3.97 17.22
N THR A 198 10.21 -2.81 17.11
CA THR A 198 9.64 -1.54 17.55
C THR A 198 9.59 -0.56 16.39
N THR A 199 8.59 0.33 16.38
CA THR A 199 8.45 1.36 15.36
C THR A 199 8.15 2.73 15.97
N ARG A 200 8.55 3.79 15.27
CA ARG A 200 8.17 5.18 15.55
C ARG A 200 7.95 5.92 14.24
N PHE A 201 7.21 7.01 14.32
CA PHE A 201 6.89 7.85 13.17
C PHE A 201 7.46 9.25 13.37
N ARG A 202 7.72 9.94 12.27
CA ARG A 202 8.01 11.37 12.28
C ARG A 202 7.26 12.07 11.19
N VAL A 203 6.69 13.23 11.52
CA VAL A 203 6.09 14.14 10.57
C VAL A 203 6.80 15.48 10.71
N GLY A 204 7.62 15.82 9.72
CA GLY A 204 8.53 16.96 9.81
C GLY A 204 9.48 16.86 11.00
N GLY A 205 9.35 17.80 11.94
CA GLY A 205 10.15 17.85 13.17
C GLY A 205 9.61 17.00 14.31
N ASP A 206 8.36 16.57 14.24
CA ASP A 206 7.68 15.91 15.35
C ASP A 206 7.99 14.41 15.36
N THR A 207 8.33 13.88 16.54
CA THR A 207 8.56 12.45 16.75
C THR A 207 7.39 11.85 17.52
N LEU A 208 6.78 10.84 16.93
CA LEU A 208 5.61 10.14 17.44
C LEU A 208 6.05 8.75 17.89
N ASP A 209 5.94 8.49 19.20
CA ASP A 209 6.38 7.25 19.83
C ASP A 209 5.24 6.60 20.63
N PRO A 210 4.17 6.13 19.96
CA PRO A 210 2.98 5.59 20.62
C PRO A 210 3.24 4.29 21.38
N TRP A 211 4.26 3.54 20.96
CA TRP A 211 4.56 2.20 21.49
C TRP A 211 6.01 2.08 21.95
N HIS A 212 6.59 3.12 22.57
CA HIS A 212 7.88 3.04 23.26
C HIS A 212 9.03 2.41 22.44
N TYR A 213 9.45 3.08 21.38
CA TYR A 213 10.43 2.66 20.38
C TYR A 213 11.75 2.10 20.94
N SER A 214 12.16 2.57 22.12
CA SER A 214 13.42 2.18 22.76
C SER A 214 13.28 1.00 23.74
N LEU A 215 12.07 0.47 23.93
CA LEU A 215 11.75 -0.61 24.86
C LEU A 215 11.30 -1.86 24.09
N PRO A 216 12.20 -2.82 23.80
CA PRO A 216 11.90 -3.96 22.93
C PRO A 216 10.74 -4.86 23.37
N VAL A 217 10.55 -5.09 24.66
CA VAL A 217 9.46 -5.95 25.15
C VAL A 217 8.18 -5.14 25.26
N THR A 218 8.26 -3.93 25.78
CA THR A 218 7.10 -3.06 26.01
C THR A 218 6.51 -2.53 24.70
N GLY A 219 7.38 -2.22 23.73
CA GLY A 219 7.03 -1.62 22.45
C GLY A 219 6.93 -2.60 21.28
N ASN A 220 6.90 -3.89 21.58
CA ASN A 220 6.94 -4.92 20.55
C ASN A 220 5.67 -4.89 19.69
N VAL A 221 5.82 -4.67 18.39
CA VAL A 221 4.75 -4.80 17.38
C VAL A 221 4.80 -6.12 16.62
N ASN A 222 5.86 -6.92 16.78
CA ASN A 222 5.89 -8.32 16.34
C ASN A 222 5.20 -9.21 17.40
N ASP A 223 3.89 -9.00 17.59
CA ASP A 223 3.06 -9.67 18.58
C ASP A 223 1.78 -10.29 18.00
N GLY A 224 1.68 -10.34 16.67
CA GLY A 224 0.54 -10.89 15.93
C GLY A 224 -0.71 -10.02 15.98
N LYS A 225 -0.58 -8.72 16.32
CA LYS A 225 -1.68 -7.77 16.38
C LYS A 225 -1.46 -6.59 15.45
N VAL A 226 -2.58 -6.00 15.02
CA VAL A 226 -2.61 -4.72 14.33
C VAL A 226 -2.49 -3.59 15.36
N HIS A 227 -1.68 -2.58 15.07
CA HIS A 227 -1.51 -1.38 15.92
C HIS A 227 -1.82 -0.12 15.12
N ILE A 228 -2.68 0.75 15.64
CA ILE A 228 -3.17 1.95 14.94
C ILE A 228 -2.77 3.22 15.69
N LEU A 229 -2.27 4.21 14.96
CA LEU A 229 -2.03 5.57 15.42
C LEU A 229 -2.77 6.55 14.51
N ASN A 230 -3.78 7.24 15.06
CA ASN A 230 -4.44 8.36 14.39
C ASN A 230 -3.87 9.66 14.93
N LEU A 231 -3.42 10.55 14.05
CA LEU A 231 -2.99 11.88 14.46
C LEU A 231 -4.20 12.81 14.60
N SER A 232 -4.09 13.79 15.49
CA SER A 232 -5.04 14.88 15.65
C SER A 232 -4.46 16.24 15.23
N THR A 233 -3.19 16.24 14.80
CA THR A 233 -2.45 17.43 14.39
C THR A 233 -2.34 17.45 12.87
N ALA A 234 -2.73 18.58 12.26
CA ALA A 234 -2.52 18.83 10.85
C ALA A 234 -1.12 19.41 10.60
N TYR A 235 -0.55 19.08 9.44
CA TYR A 235 0.76 19.50 8.98
C TYR A 235 0.66 20.17 7.61
N SER A 236 1.58 21.07 7.32
CA SER A 236 1.58 21.77 6.03
C SER A 236 2.07 20.89 4.89
N ALA A 237 1.60 21.19 3.68
CA ALA A 237 2.14 20.66 2.42
C ALA A 237 3.67 20.64 2.39
N GLY A 238 4.26 19.59 1.81
CA GLY A 238 5.70 19.39 1.71
C GLY A 238 6.38 18.93 3.02
N THR A 239 5.62 18.71 4.10
CA THR A 239 6.17 18.19 5.35
C THR A 239 6.47 16.69 5.21
N PRO A 240 7.72 16.23 5.35
CA PRO A 240 8.06 14.83 5.11
C PRO A 240 7.51 13.93 6.21
N VAL A 241 6.98 12.77 5.82
CA VAL A 241 6.55 11.69 6.71
C VAL A 241 7.53 10.53 6.61
N THR A 242 8.06 10.11 7.77
CA THR A 242 9.04 9.04 7.85
C THR A 242 8.73 8.04 8.94
N ILE A 243 9.14 6.80 8.71
CA ILE A 243 8.91 5.65 9.59
C ILE A 243 10.28 5.05 9.93
N ASN A 244 10.46 4.66 11.18
CA ASN A 244 11.65 3.94 11.64
C ASN A 244 11.26 2.58 12.18
N GLY A 245 11.71 1.51 11.54
CA GLY A 245 11.63 0.15 12.08
C GLY A 245 12.91 -0.23 12.81
N LYS A 246 12.80 -1.04 13.87
CA LYS A 246 13.95 -1.58 14.59
C LYS A 246 13.69 -2.99 15.08
N SER A 247 14.60 -3.91 14.76
CA SER A 247 14.62 -5.24 15.32
C SER A 247 15.57 -5.33 16.51
N TRP A 248 15.26 -6.25 17.42
CA TRP A 248 16.00 -6.47 18.65
C TRP A 248 16.26 -7.95 18.86
N ILE A 249 17.52 -8.27 19.17
CA ILE A 249 17.96 -9.63 19.43
C ILE A 249 18.23 -9.84 20.92
N TRP A 250 17.88 -11.02 21.39
CA TRP A 250 18.07 -11.38 22.79
C TRP A 250 19.55 -11.62 23.10
N THR A 251 20.04 -11.09 24.22
CA THR A 251 21.48 -11.13 24.54
C THR A 251 21.90 -12.17 25.56
N LYS A 252 20.96 -12.96 26.11
CA LYS A 252 21.27 -13.92 27.19
C LYS A 252 21.20 -15.35 26.71
N ASP A 253 22.23 -16.12 27.07
CA ASP A 253 22.32 -17.57 26.92
C ASP A 253 21.48 -18.28 28.00
N SER A 254 20.19 -17.95 28.04
CA SER A 254 19.24 -18.51 28.98
C SER A 254 18.37 -19.54 28.26
N LYS A 255 17.83 -20.52 28.98
CA LYS A 255 16.89 -21.51 28.40
C LYS A 255 15.48 -20.94 28.18
N LYS A 256 15.22 -19.69 28.61
CA LYS A 256 13.90 -19.04 28.53
C LYS A 256 14.04 -17.59 28.07
N LEU A 257 13.26 -17.21 27.07
CA LEU A 257 13.16 -15.83 26.57
C LEU A 257 12.82 -14.85 27.70
N SER A 258 13.49 -13.69 27.68
CA SER A 258 13.31 -12.68 28.70
C SER A 258 12.15 -11.75 28.40
N THR A 259 11.42 -11.37 29.45
CA THR A 259 10.35 -10.37 29.41
C THR A 259 10.83 -8.99 29.88
N LYS A 260 12.15 -8.75 29.93
CA LYS A 260 12.73 -7.47 30.36
C LYS A 260 13.37 -6.77 29.19
N ASP A 261 13.06 -5.49 29.00
CA ASP A 261 13.66 -4.68 27.94
C ASP A 261 15.20 -4.68 27.98
N SER A 262 15.79 -4.67 29.18
CA SER A 262 17.25 -4.65 29.38
C SER A 262 17.99 -5.90 28.89
N ASP A 263 17.29 -6.97 28.53
CA ASP A 263 17.88 -8.24 28.10
C ASP A 263 17.97 -8.37 26.58
N TRP A 264 17.58 -7.33 25.86
CA TRP A 264 17.59 -7.26 24.40
C TRP A 264 18.54 -6.14 23.94
N LYS A 265 19.19 -6.34 22.79
CA LYS A 265 20.01 -5.32 22.13
C LYS A 265 19.45 -5.04 20.75
N SER A 266 19.61 -3.80 20.29
CA SER A 266 19.27 -3.46 18.91
C SER A 266 20.09 -4.35 17.97
N TYR A 267 19.40 -4.90 16.97
CA TYR A 267 19.98 -5.76 15.96
C TYR A 267 20.12 -5.01 14.65
N MET A 268 19.01 -4.45 14.14
CA MET A 268 18.99 -3.60 12.95
C MET A 268 18.00 -2.45 13.12
N GLU A 269 18.30 -1.31 12.49
CA GLU A 269 17.41 -0.15 12.41
C GLU A 269 17.39 0.34 10.97
N VAL A 270 16.19 0.53 10.44
CA VAL A 270 15.96 1.04 9.08
C VAL A 270 15.03 2.24 9.17
N SER A 271 15.32 3.26 8.38
CA SER A 271 14.54 4.50 8.33
C SER A 271 14.13 4.80 6.91
N SER A 272 12.92 5.32 6.75
CA SER A 272 12.45 5.86 5.48
C SER A 272 12.87 7.31 5.22
N SER A 273 13.67 7.92 6.11
CA SER A 273 14.13 9.32 5.99
C SER A 273 15.17 9.56 4.88
N SER A 274 15.65 8.49 4.26
CA SER A 274 16.52 8.49 3.10
C SER A 274 16.43 7.12 2.43
N TYR A 275 16.93 7.02 1.20
CA TYR A 275 16.92 5.77 0.45
C TYR A 275 17.58 4.64 1.24
N SER A 276 16.86 3.53 1.36
CA SER A 276 17.33 2.31 1.97
C SER A 276 16.94 1.13 1.09
N SER A 277 17.91 0.30 0.73
CA SER A 277 17.62 -0.94 0.02
C SER A 277 16.81 -1.95 0.86
N ASN A 278 16.82 -1.78 2.18
CA ASN A 278 16.07 -2.57 3.15
C ASN A 278 14.62 -2.08 3.36
N LEU A 279 14.12 -1.23 2.47
CA LEU A 279 12.78 -0.67 2.56
C LEU A 279 12.14 -0.58 1.17
N ILE A 280 10.93 -1.10 1.04
CA ILE A 280 10.07 -0.90 -0.12
C ILE A 280 8.90 -0.03 0.32
N VAL A 281 8.56 0.97 -0.49
CA VAL A 281 7.36 1.79 -0.30
C VAL A 281 6.49 1.60 -1.53
N LEU A 282 5.29 1.08 -1.31
CA LEU A 282 4.31 0.73 -2.33
C LEU A 282 3.19 1.77 -2.34
N ARG A 283 2.73 2.09 -3.54
CA ARG A 283 1.52 2.90 -3.80
C ARG A 283 0.53 2.11 -4.65
N ASN A 284 -0.67 2.66 -4.83
CA ASN A 284 -1.68 2.07 -5.69
C ASN A 284 -1.12 1.76 -7.10
N GLY A 285 -1.44 0.57 -7.63
CA GLY A 285 -1.01 0.10 -8.95
C GLY A 285 0.39 -0.52 -9.03
N ASP A 286 1.19 -0.43 -7.96
CA ASP A 286 2.49 -1.11 -7.90
C ASP A 286 2.34 -2.63 -8.00
N ALA A 287 3.38 -3.32 -8.45
CA ALA A 287 3.36 -4.78 -8.43
C ALA A 287 3.37 -5.27 -6.98
N ALA A 288 2.44 -6.16 -6.63
CA ALA A 288 2.43 -6.80 -5.33
C ALA A 288 3.69 -7.67 -5.19
N PRO A 289 4.47 -7.52 -4.10
CA PRO A 289 5.64 -8.36 -3.88
C PRO A 289 5.26 -9.83 -3.74
N THR A 290 5.97 -10.69 -4.46
CA THR A 290 5.81 -12.16 -4.38
C THR A 290 6.99 -12.78 -3.62
N ILE A 291 7.42 -12.14 -2.54
CA ILE A 291 8.59 -12.55 -1.77
C ILE A 291 8.12 -13.53 -0.68
N PRO A 292 8.57 -14.79 -0.70
CA PRO A 292 8.16 -15.76 0.32
C PRO A 292 8.87 -15.46 1.64
N GLY A 293 8.19 -15.72 2.76
CA GLY A 293 8.76 -15.65 4.09
C GLY A 293 9.82 -16.73 4.29
N LEU A 294 10.79 -16.45 5.17
CA LEU A 294 11.82 -17.42 5.55
C LEU A 294 11.27 -18.45 6.56
N ASP A 295 11.47 -19.73 6.25
CA ASP A 295 11.12 -20.89 7.08
C ASP A 295 9.60 -21.01 7.37
N GLU A 296 9.18 -20.83 8.62
CA GLU A 296 7.77 -20.90 9.06
C GLU A 296 7.13 -19.51 9.18
N GLN A 297 7.82 -18.46 8.69
CA GLN A 297 7.31 -17.10 8.73
C GLN A 297 6.27 -16.88 7.61
N PRO A 298 5.22 -16.09 7.89
CA PRO A 298 4.23 -15.72 6.89
C PRO A 298 4.88 -14.91 5.76
N ASP A 299 4.37 -15.10 4.55
CA ASP A 299 4.79 -14.31 3.39
C ASP A 299 4.36 -12.85 3.58
N VAL A 300 5.09 -11.92 2.96
CA VAL A 300 4.67 -10.50 2.93
C VAL A 300 3.26 -10.33 2.37
N ALA A 301 2.88 -11.21 1.43
CA ALA A 301 1.55 -11.26 0.83
C ALA A 301 0.43 -11.48 1.86
N GLU A 302 0.68 -12.21 2.95
CA GLU A 302 -0.34 -12.46 3.98
C GLU A 302 -0.74 -11.17 4.71
N TYR A 303 0.19 -10.22 4.89
CA TYR A 303 -0.09 -8.94 5.54
C TYR A 303 -0.78 -7.93 4.63
N ILE A 304 -0.65 -8.10 3.32
CA ILE A 304 -1.16 -7.14 2.33
C ILE A 304 -2.27 -7.73 1.45
N ASP A 305 -2.74 -8.95 1.71
CA ASP A 305 -3.71 -9.66 0.87
C ASP A 305 -4.99 -8.85 0.62
N ASP A 306 -5.48 -8.15 1.65
CA ASP A 306 -6.62 -7.23 1.57
C ASP A 306 -6.40 -6.05 0.61
N TYR A 307 -5.14 -5.76 0.26
CA TYR A 307 -4.70 -4.68 -0.61
C TYR A 307 -4.07 -5.20 -1.90
N VAL A 308 -4.30 -6.46 -2.28
CA VAL A 308 -3.79 -7.04 -3.53
C VAL A 308 -4.94 -7.52 -4.41
N GLU A 309 -4.92 -7.12 -5.68
CA GLU A 309 -5.82 -7.63 -6.71
C GLU A 309 -5.06 -7.85 -8.02
N ASP A 310 -5.17 -9.05 -8.59
CA ASP A 310 -4.43 -9.45 -9.81
C ASP A 310 -2.91 -9.21 -9.75
N GLY A 311 -2.30 -9.40 -8.59
CA GLY A 311 -0.86 -9.17 -8.38
C GLY A 311 -0.47 -7.69 -8.41
N LYS A 312 -1.42 -6.78 -8.22
CA LYS A 312 -1.21 -5.34 -8.08
C LYS A 312 -1.67 -4.88 -6.71
N ILE A 313 -0.98 -3.88 -6.18
CA ILE A 313 -1.37 -3.18 -4.96
C ILE A 313 -2.61 -2.33 -5.27
N LEU A 314 -3.64 -2.49 -4.44
CA LEU A 314 -4.90 -1.77 -4.48
C LEU A 314 -5.01 -0.92 -3.21
N LEU A 315 -4.72 0.37 -3.36
CA LEU A 315 -4.73 1.37 -2.30
C LEU A 315 -5.52 2.60 -2.74
N ASP A 316 -5.99 3.40 -1.79
CA ASP A 316 -6.47 4.74 -2.12
C ASP A 316 -5.30 5.62 -2.58
N GLU A 317 -5.58 6.68 -3.36
CA GLU A 317 -4.52 7.54 -3.94
C GLU A 317 -3.65 8.23 -2.89
N ASN A 318 -4.18 8.38 -1.67
CA ASN A 318 -3.57 9.00 -0.51
C ASN A 318 -2.99 7.98 0.50
N GLU A 319 -2.79 6.73 0.08
CA GLU A 319 -2.24 5.66 0.92
C GLU A 319 -0.91 5.11 0.41
N ALA A 320 -0.07 4.66 1.35
CA ALA A 320 1.19 3.98 1.04
C ALA A 320 1.46 2.83 2.02
N ILE A 321 2.01 1.72 1.52
CA ILE A 321 2.48 0.60 2.35
C ILE A 321 4.02 0.61 2.40
N PHE A 322 4.57 0.50 3.61
CA PHE A 322 5.99 0.37 3.87
C PHE A 322 6.32 -1.06 4.29
N LEU A 323 7.26 -1.68 3.59
CA LEU A 323 7.74 -3.04 3.84
C LEU A 323 9.21 -2.99 4.24
N PHE A 324 9.51 -3.40 5.47
CA PHE A 324 10.85 -3.32 6.03
C PHE A 324 11.53 -4.69 6.08
N GLU A 325 12.82 -4.69 5.77
CA GLU A 325 13.76 -5.77 6.03
C GLU A 325 14.69 -5.37 7.18
N LEU A 326 14.56 -6.03 8.32
CA LEU A 326 15.23 -5.78 9.60
C LEU A 326 16.04 -7.01 10.09
N GLY A 327 16.15 -8.07 9.30
CA GLY A 327 16.85 -9.32 9.60
C GLY A 327 18.21 -9.44 8.95
N THR A 328 18.37 -8.91 7.74
CA THR A 328 19.60 -9.01 6.95
C THR A 328 19.94 -7.75 6.15
N THR A 329 21.23 -7.59 5.80
CA THR A 329 21.68 -6.60 4.81
C THR A 329 22.03 -7.24 3.47
N ASP A 330 22.03 -8.57 3.39
CA ASP A 330 22.19 -9.32 2.14
C ASP A 330 20.82 -9.59 1.53
N LEU A 331 20.38 -8.66 0.68
CA LEU A 331 19.07 -8.68 0.01
C LEU A 331 18.95 -9.74 -1.10
N HIS A 332 20.00 -10.51 -1.33
CA HIS A 332 19.96 -11.67 -2.22
C HIS A 332 19.76 -12.99 -1.47
N SER A 333 19.81 -12.96 -0.14
CA SER A 333 19.54 -14.12 0.69
C SER A 333 18.04 -14.37 0.81
N SER A 334 17.65 -15.62 1.09
CA SER A 334 16.24 -15.97 1.36
C SER A 334 15.73 -15.37 2.68
N ALA A 335 16.59 -14.75 3.48
CA ALA A 335 16.21 -14.05 4.70
C ALA A 335 15.81 -12.60 4.44
N ALA A 336 15.86 -12.13 3.18
CA ALA A 336 15.40 -10.81 2.79
C ALA A 336 13.99 -10.90 2.21
N ASP A 337 13.00 -10.86 3.09
CA ASP A 337 11.61 -11.18 2.79
C ASP A 337 10.64 -10.00 3.05
N PHE A 338 11.13 -8.93 3.69
CA PHE A 338 10.48 -7.62 3.81
C PHE A 338 9.15 -7.60 4.59
N GLN A 339 8.80 -8.67 5.31
CA GLN A 339 7.67 -8.68 6.25
C GLN A 339 8.05 -8.37 7.71
N ASP A 340 9.32 -8.06 7.99
CA ASP A 340 9.82 -7.82 9.34
C ASP A 340 9.11 -6.64 10.04
N LEU A 341 8.56 -5.71 9.26
CA LEU A 341 7.59 -4.71 9.67
C LEU A 341 6.80 -4.22 8.45
N VAL A 342 5.47 -4.29 8.53
CA VAL A 342 4.55 -3.83 7.49
C VAL A 342 3.67 -2.72 8.04
N VAL A 343 3.69 -1.55 7.41
CA VAL A 343 2.92 -0.38 7.84
C VAL A 343 2.13 0.22 6.68
N LEU A 344 0.82 0.34 6.85
CA LEU A 344 -0.04 1.19 6.03
C LEU A 344 -0.05 2.62 6.60
N MET A 345 0.10 3.60 5.73
CA MET A 345 -0.07 5.01 6.01
C MET A 345 -1.22 5.55 5.16
N SER A 346 -2.12 6.30 5.77
CA SER A 346 -3.21 7.02 5.08
C SER A 346 -3.07 8.52 5.34
N ILE A 347 -3.33 9.34 4.33
CA ILE A 347 -3.18 10.81 4.38
C ILE A 347 -4.52 11.47 4.07
N ASP A 348 -5.13 12.11 5.05
CA ASP A 348 -6.36 12.85 4.83
C ASP A 348 -6.08 14.35 4.70
N PRO A 349 -6.89 15.11 3.94
CA PRO A 349 -6.81 16.56 3.92
C PRO A 349 -6.98 17.14 5.33
N ALA A 350 -6.20 18.18 5.63
CA ALA A 350 -6.33 18.88 6.90
C ALA A 350 -7.75 19.47 7.06
N PRO A 351 -8.34 19.44 8.29
CA PRO A 351 -9.64 20.05 8.52
C PRO A 351 -9.66 21.53 8.12
N ALA A 352 -10.71 21.96 7.43
CA ALA A 352 -10.91 23.37 7.13
C ALA A 352 -11.03 24.19 8.44
N ASN A 353 -10.23 25.26 8.55
CA ASN A 353 -10.21 26.15 9.72
C ASN A 353 -11.47 27.01 9.87
#